data_AF-A0A7C1ZHJ1-F1
#
_entry.id   AF-A0A7C1ZHJ1-F1
#
_cell.length_a   1.000
_cell.length_b   1.000
_cell.length_c   1.000
_cell.angle_alpha   90.00
_cell.angle_beta   90.00
_cell.angle_gamma   90.00
#
_symmetry.space_group_name_H-M   'P 1'
#
loop_
_entity.id
_entity.type
_entity.pdbx_description
1 polymer ?
#
loop_
_entity_poly.entity_id
_entity_poly.type
_entity_poly.pdbx_seq_one_letter_code
_entity_poly.pdbx_strand_id
1 'polypeptide(L)'
;MGKAKPETYRKNSRLYWERHREAARAKKREHYRKNKERELLRYANRRKTLKGKAGAKLRYAVWIGKIKKPELCSQCNRKDKLHGHHKDYSRPFEVKWLCSICHGKAHRKR
;
A
#
# COMPACT_ATOMS: atom_id res chain seq x y z
N MET A 1 2.32 -25.18 9.94
CA MET A 1 2.43 -25.06 8.47
C MET A 1 1.06 -24.79 7.86
N GLY A 2 0.88 -23.77 7.02
CA GLY A 2 -0.40 -23.51 6.35
C GLY A 2 -0.57 -24.37 5.09
N LYS A 3 -1.57 -25.26 5.06
CA LYS A 3 -1.82 -26.15 3.91
C LYS A 3 -2.02 -25.31 2.64
N ALA A 4 -1.23 -25.58 1.60
CA ALA A 4 -1.39 -24.95 0.30
C ALA A 4 -2.71 -25.41 -0.33
N LYS A 5 -3.52 -24.46 -0.81
CA LYS A 5 -4.80 -24.78 -1.47
C LYS A 5 -4.54 -25.47 -2.83
N PRO A 6 -5.35 -26.47 -3.22
CA PRO A 6 -5.22 -27.17 -4.50
C PRO A 6 -5.21 -26.23 -5.72
N GLU A 7 -4.50 -26.58 -6.78
CA GLU A 7 -4.42 -25.77 -8.02
C GLU A 7 -5.80 -25.54 -8.64
N THR A 8 -6.68 -26.53 -8.57
CA THR A 8 -8.07 -26.48 -9.04
C THR A 8 -8.88 -25.39 -8.32
N TYR A 9 -8.66 -25.19 -7.02
CA TYR A 9 -9.27 -24.09 -6.26
C TYR A 9 -8.78 -22.72 -6.75
N ARG A 10 -7.48 -22.58 -7.07
CA ARG A 10 -6.91 -21.32 -7.60
C ARG A 10 -7.40 -21.01 -9.01
N LYS A 11 -7.49 -22.01 -9.90
CA LYS A 11 -8.07 -21.88 -11.25
C LYS A 11 -9.55 -21.50 -11.19
N ASN A 12 -10.35 -22.20 -10.38
CA ASN A 12 -11.77 -21.88 -10.19
C ASN A 12 -11.96 -20.47 -9.60
N SER A 13 -11.11 -20.07 -8.64
CA SER A 13 -11.13 -18.71 -8.12
C SER A 13 -10.80 -17.68 -9.19
N ARG A 14 -9.79 -17.91 -10.06
CA ARG A 14 -9.46 -16.99 -11.15
C ARG A 14 -10.58 -16.86 -12.17
N LEU A 15 -11.14 -17.98 -12.63
CA LEU A 15 -12.27 -18.01 -13.56
C LEU A 15 -13.51 -17.32 -12.97
N TYR A 16 -13.79 -17.56 -11.69
CA TYR A 16 -14.82 -16.83 -10.95
C TYR A 16 -14.54 -15.33 -10.93
N TRP A 17 -13.32 -14.92 -10.57
CA TRP A 17 -12.93 -13.50 -10.55
C TRP A 17 -12.98 -12.85 -11.93
N GLU A 18 -12.66 -13.57 -13.01
CA GLU A 18 -12.76 -13.06 -14.38
C GLU A 18 -14.21 -12.86 -14.80
N ARG A 19 -15.08 -13.86 -14.57
CA ARG A 19 -16.52 -13.79 -14.86
C ARG A 19 -17.23 -12.70 -14.07
N HIS A 20 -16.83 -12.47 -12.82
CA HIS A 20 -17.46 -11.48 -11.94
C HIS A 20 -16.69 -10.15 -11.86
N ARG A 21 -15.61 -9.97 -12.65
CA ARG A 21 -14.75 -8.77 -12.59
C ARG A 21 -15.53 -7.50 -12.86
N GLU A 22 -16.32 -7.48 -13.91
CA GLU A 22 -17.08 -6.30 -14.32
C GLU A 22 -18.20 -5.98 -13.33
N ALA A 23 -18.92 -6.99 -12.84
CA ALA A 23 -19.91 -6.80 -11.79
C ALA A 23 -19.28 -6.25 -10.49
N ALA A 24 -18.13 -6.78 -10.07
CA ALA A 24 -17.39 -6.29 -8.91
C ALA A 24 -16.90 -4.84 -9.10
N ARG A 25 -16.41 -4.50 -10.30
CA ARG A 25 -16.03 -3.13 -10.68
C ARG A 25 -17.23 -2.19 -10.68
N ALA A 26 -18.36 -2.60 -11.26
CA ALA A 26 -19.59 -1.82 -11.30
C ALA A 26 -20.10 -1.53 -9.88
N LYS A 27 -20.17 -2.55 -9.01
CA LYS A 27 -20.53 -2.39 -7.60
C LYS A 27 -19.60 -1.42 -6.87
N LYS A 28 -18.28 -1.49 -7.12
CA LYS A 28 -17.31 -0.55 -6.54
C LYS A 28 -17.50 0.88 -7.05
N ARG A 29 -17.75 1.06 -8.35
CA ARG A 29 -18.04 2.38 -8.96
C ARG A 29 -19.31 2.98 -8.39
N GLU A 30 -20.37 2.19 -8.27
CA GLU A 30 -21.64 2.63 -7.71
C GLU A 30 -21.50 3.00 -6.23
N HIS A 31 -20.81 2.17 -5.44
CA HIS A 31 -20.51 2.47 -4.05
C HIS A 31 -19.75 3.79 -3.91
N TYR A 32 -18.71 4.00 -4.73
CA TYR A 32 -17.98 5.28 -4.75
C TYR A 32 -18.87 6.45 -5.17
N ARG A 33 -19.71 6.29 -6.20
CA ARG A 33 -20.65 7.34 -6.64
C ARG A 33 -21.58 7.76 -5.51
N LYS A 34 -22.18 6.79 -4.81
CA LYS A 34 -23.10 7.02 -3.67
C LYS A 34 -22.39 7.63 -2.44
N ASN A 35 -21.09 7.40 -2.28
CA ASN A 35 -20.32 7.83 -1.12
C ASN A 35 -19.21 8.85 -1.47
N LYS A 36 -19.31 9.51 -2.62
CA LYS A 36 -18.21 10.29 -3.20
C LYS A 36 -17.71 11.35 -2.22
N GLU A 37 -18.62 12.13 -1.66
CA GLU A 37 -18.28 13.19 -0.70
C GLU A 37 -17.58 12.63 0.54
N ARG A 38 -18.13 11.58 1.14
CA ARG A 38 -17.53 10.91 2.31
C ARG A 38 -16.12 10.40 2.01
N GLU A 39 -15.91 9.80 0.85
CA GLU A 39 -14.59 9.29 0.44
C GLU A 39 -13.59 10.42 0.19
N LEU A 40 -14.03 11.55 -0.41
CA LEU A 40 -13.21 12.74 -0.58
C LEU A 40 -12.82 13.36 0.78
N LEU A 41 -13.78 13.49 1.71
CA LEU A 41 -13.52 13.97 3.07
C LEU A 41 -12.55 13.05 3.81
N ARG A 42 -12.75 11.73 3.73
CA ARG A 42 -11.83 10.74 4.31
C ARG A 42 -10.42 10.87 3.74
N TYR A 43 -10.30 11.09 2.43
CA TYR A 43 -9.02 11.30 1.77
C TYR A 43 -8.34 12.59 2.23
N ALA A 44 -9.07 13.70 2.27
CA ALA A 44 -8.59 14.99 2.75
C ALA A 44 -8.13 14.91 4.21
N ASN A 45 -8.93 14.28 5.08
CA ASN A 45 -8.62 14.10 6.49
C ASN A 45 -7.38 13.22 6.69
N ARG A 46 -7.21 12.16 5.89
CA ARG A 46 -5.99 11.34 5.92
C ARG A 46 -4.73 12.19 5.65
N ARG A 47 -4.78 13.12 4.69
CA ARG A 47 -3.66 14.03 4.39
C ARG A 47 -3.33 14.99 5.53
N LYS A 48 -4.32 15.37 6.35
CA LYS A 48 -4.13 16.24 7.53
C LYS A 48 -3.42 15.53 8.70
N THR A 49 -3.55 14.20 8.80
CA THR A 49 -2.89 13.42 9.86
C THR A 49 -1.37 13.52 9.79
N LEU A 50 -0.69 13.30 10.93
CA LEU A 50 0.78 13.23 10.98
C LEU A 50 1.34 12.20 10.00
N LYS A 51 0.73 11.02 9.91
CA LYS A 51 1.12 9.97 8.95
C LYS A 51 0.98 10.43 7.49
N GLY A 52 -0.12 11.11 7.18
CA GLY A 52 -0.37 11.67 5.84
C GLY A 52 0.66 12.73 5.45
N LYS A 53 0.92 13.67 6.36
CA LYS A 53 1.93 14.74 6.19
C LYS A 53 3.33 14.15 6.02
N ALA A 54 3.74 13.21 6.87
CA ALA A 54 5.04 12.57 6.78
C ALA A 54 5.25 11.83 5.46
N GLY A 55 4.26 11.05 5.03
CA GLY A 55 4.29 10.37 3.74
C GLY A 55 4.33 11.34 2.55
N ALA A 56 3.63 12.47 2.62
CA ALA A 56 3.68 13.50 1.58
C ALA A 56 5.06 14.16 1.49
N LYS A 57 5.64 14.57 2.63
CA LYS A 57 6.99 15.15 2.71
C LYS A 57 8.05 14.20 2.14
N LEU A 58 8.02 12.92 2.54
CA LEU A 58 8.95 11.92 2.02
C LEU A 58 8.83 11.74 0.50
N ARG A 59 7.60 11.60 -0.02
CA ARG A 59 7.39 11.44 -1.47
C ARG A 59 7.93 12.63 -2.25
N TYR A 60 7.67 13.84 -1.77
CA TYR A 60 8.17 15.06 -2.39
C TYR A 60 9.71 15.08 -2.39
N ALA A 61 10.34 14.80 -1.23
CA ALA A 61 11.79 14.77 -1.11
C ALA A 61 12.46 13.73 -2.03
N VAL A 62 11.82 12.58 -2.26
CA VAL A 62 12.29 11.60 -3.25
C VAL A 62 12.11 12.12 -4.68
N TRP A 63 10.96 12.71 -4.98
CA TRP A 63 10.65 13.23 -6.32
C TRP A 63 11.62 14.32 -6.76
N ILE A 64 11.96 15.27 -5.88
CA ILE A 64 12.94 16.32 -6.17
C ILE A 64 14.41 15.85 -6.04
N GLY A 65 14.65 14.58 -5.73
CA GLY A 65 16.01 14.03 -5.58
C GLY A 65 16.73 14.34 -4.26
N LYS A 66 16.11 15.06 -3.31
CA LYS A 66 16.68 15.33 -1.97
C LYS A 66 16.94 14.04 -1.17
N ILE A 67 16.11 13.02 -1.37
CA ILE A 67 16.33 11.69 -0.79
C ILE A 67 16.49 10.69 -1.93
N LYS A 68 17.67 10.06 -1.99
CA LYS A 68 17.91 8.95 -2.92
C LYS A 68 17.24 7.69 -2.38
N LYS A 69 16.24 7.20 -3.12
CA LYS A 69 15.57 5.95 -2.81
C LYS A 69 16.45 4.77 -3.27
N PRO A 70 16.78 3.80 -2.41
CA PRO A 70 17.57 2.64 -2.81
C PRO A 70 16.77 1.74 -3.74
N GLU A 71 17.49 0.89 -4.48
CA GLU A 71 16.88 -0.12 -5.34
C GLU A 71 16.48 -1.39 -4.58
N LEU A 72 17.16 -1.67 -3.46
CA LEU A 72 17.02 -2.92 -2.71
C LEU A 72 16.32 -2.69 -1.36
N CYS A 73 15.50 -3.67 -0.98
CA CYS A 73 14.86 -3.67 0.34
C CYS A 73 15.90 -3.79 1.45
N SER A 74 15.89 -2.87 2.42
CA SER A 74 16.84 -2.86 3.55
C SER A 74 16.74 -4.07 4.49
N GLN A 75 15.75 -4.95 4.32
CA GLN A 75 15.56 -6.14 5.16
C GLN A 75 15.79 -7.46 4.45
N CYS A 76 15.40 -7.60 3.17
CA CYS A 76 15.57 -8.85 2.43
C CYS A 76 16.43 -8.71 1.17
N ASN A 77 16.98 -7.53 0.91
CA ASN A 77 17.86 -7.21 -0.21
C ASN A 77 17.30 -7.49 -1.61
N ARG A 78 15.99 -7.73 -1.75
CA ARG A 78 15.34 -7.94 -3.04
C ARG A 78 15.04 -6.61 -3.73
N LYS A 79 15.26 -6.57 -5.05
CA LYS A 79 14.84 -5.47 -5.94
C LYS A 79 13.33 -5.56 -6.16
N ASP A 80 12.60 -4.57 -5.64
CA ASP A 80 11.13 -4.51 -5.68
C ASP A 80 10.67 -3.07 -5.44
N LYS A 81 9.38 -2.80 -5.57
CA LYS A 81 8.77 -1.52 -5.19
C LYS A 81 8.90 -1.32 -3.69
N LEU A 82 9.80 -0.41 -3.30
CA LEU A 82 10.02 -0.07 -1.89
C LEU A 82 9.04 0.99 -1.40
N HIS A 83 8.66 0.86 -0.14
CA HIS A 83 7.86 1.77 0.65
C HIS A 83 8.69 2.32 1.81
N GLY A 84 8.53 3.60 2.11
CA GLY A 84 9.14 4.20 3.30
C GLY A 84 8.38 3.76 4.56
N HIS A 85 9.03 2.98 5.41
CA HIS A 85 8.51 2.57 6.70
C HIS A 85 8.93 3.59 7.77
N HIS A 86 7.98 4.41 8.24
CA HIS A 86 8.20 5.33 9.35
C HIS A 86 8.18 4.62 10.69
N LYS A 87 9.27 4.70 11.47
CA LYS A 87 9.29 4.36 12.91
C LYS A 87 8.57 5.39 13.73
N ASP A 88 8.95 6.62 13.52
CA ASP A 88 8.30 7.79 14.06
C ASP A 88 7.82 8.65 12.89
N TYR A 89 6.53 8.98 12.87
CA TYR A 89 5.96 9.84 11.83
C TYR A 89 6.26 11.33 12.06
N SER A 90 6.78 11.71 13.24
CA SER A 90 7.29 13.07 13.48
C SER A 90 8.57 13.35 12.68
N ARG A 91 9.31 12.30 12.30
CA ARG A 91 10.57 12.33 11.54
C ARG A 91 10.33 11.85 10.10
N PRO A 92 9.82 12.70 9.19
CA PRO A 92 9.27 12.28 7.90
C PRO A 92 10.29 11.65 6.94
N PHE A 93 11.58 11.97 7.10
CA PHE A 93 12.66 11.51 6.24
C PHE A 93 13.38 10.28 6.79
N GLU A 94 13.09 9.91 8.04
CA GLU A 94 13.69 8.74 8.69
C GLU A 94 12.83 7.52 8.48
N VAL A 95 13.11 6.87 7.36
CA VAL A 95 12.40 5.67 6.95
C VAL A 95 13.35 4.53 6.70
N LYS A 96 12.84 3.32 6.95
CA LYS A 96 13.43 2.11 6.36
C LYS A 96 12.77 1.85 5.02
N TRP A 97 13.57 1.66 3.97
CA TRP A 97 13.06 1.33 2.65
C TRP A 97 12.80 -0.18 2.55
N LEU A 98 11.52 -0.57 2.56
CA LEU A 98 11.13 -1.97 2.62
C LEU A 98 10.22 -2.33 1.44
N CYS A 99 10.38 -3.54 0.89
CA CYS A 99 9.39 -4.10 -0.02
C CYS A 99 8.05 -4.31 0.71
N SER A 100 6.97 -4.47 -0.05
CA SER A 100 5.61 -4.61 0.50
C SER A 100 5.48 -5.70 1.58
N ILE A 101 6.15 -6.84 1.39
CA ILE A 101 6.15 -7.98 2.31
C ILE A 101 6.85 -7.62 3.63
N CYS A 102 8.07 -7.08 3.55
CA CYS A 102 8.84 -6.68 4.73
C CYS A 102 8.15 -5.51 5.46
N HIS A 103 7.59 -4.57 4.72
CA HIS A 103 6.82 -3.46 5.25
C HIS A 103 5.61 -3.93 6.06
N GLY A 104 4.83 -4.88 5.52
CA GLY A 104 3.70 -5.48 6.25
C GLY A 104 4.12 -6.26 7.49
N LYS A 105 5.24 -6.99 7.44
CA LYS A 105 5.82 -7.64 8.63
C LYS A 105 6.23 -6.62 9.69
N ALA A 106 6.83 -5.51 9.29
CA ALA A 106 7.26 -4.47 10.21
C ALA A 106 6.10 -3.74 10.92
N HIS A 107 4.93 -3.62 10.28
CA HIS A 107 3.72 -3.10 10.93
C HIS A 107 3.09 -4.08 11.95
N ARG A 108 3.24 -5.39 11.75
CA ARG A 108 2.70 -6.41 12.67
C ARG A 108 3.57 -6.69 13.90
N LYS A 109 4.85 -6.32 13.86
CA LYS A 109 5.82 -6.55 14.95
C LYS A 109 5.87 -5.41 15.97
N ARG A 110 4.97 -4.44 15.88
CA ARG A 110 4.91 -3.26 16.76
C ARG A 110 3.73 -3.32 17.68
#